data_AF-A0A914CNF2-F1
#
_entry.id   AF-A0A914CNF2-F1
#
_cell.length_a   1.000
_cell.length_b   1.000
_cell.length_c   1.000
_cell.angle_alpha   90.00
_cell.angle_beta   90.00
_cell.angle_gamma   90.00
#
_symmetry.space_group_name_H-M   'P 1'
#
loop_
_entity.id
_entity.type
_entity.pdbx_description
1 polymer ?
#
loop_
_entity_poly.entity_id
_entity_poly.type
_entity_poly.pdbx_seq_one_letter_code
_entity_poly.pdbx_strand_id
1 'polypeptide(L)'
;MEKLKEGGRQIAAGGAAGFVEVCLMHPLDVVKTRLQLGPTHFSSLSDVFKKTYKREGIGGFYKGIFPPILAETPKRATKFFTFEQYKLLFASPSIPMSVV
;
A
#
# COMPACT_ATOMS: atom_id res chain seq x y z
N MET A 1 -11.33 -26.36 -13.21
CA MET A 1 -10.24 -25.52 -13.74
C MET A 1 -10.60 -24.04 -13.87
N GLU A 2 -11.88 -23.65 -13.97
CA GLU A 2 -12.25 -22.22 -14.08
C GLU A 2 -11.92 -21.36 -12.85
N LYS A 3 -12.08 -21.89 -11.63
CA LYS A 3 -11.77 -21.12 -10.40
C LYS A 3 -10.30 -20.70 -10.28
N LEU A 4 -9.37 -21.50 -10.81
CA LEU A 4 -7.93 -21.15 -10.84
C LEU A 4 -7.63 -20.03 -11.86
N LYS A 5 -8.33 -20.04 -12.99
CA LYS A 5 -8.16 -19.01 -14.03
C LYS A 5 -8.76 -17.67 -13.60
N GLU A 6 -9.90 -17.68 -12.92
CA GLU A 6 -10.52 -16.46 -12.36
C GLU A 6 -9.67 -15.89 -11.21
N GLY A 7 -9.14 -16.75 -10.33
CA GLY A 7 -8.22 -16.34 -9.27
C GLY A 7 -6.94 -15.70 -9.80
N GLY A 8 -6.33 -16.28 -10.84
CA GLY A 8 -5.15 -15.69 -11.50
C GLY A 8 -5.44 -14.30 -12.09
N ARG A 9 -6.63 -14.09 -12.67
CA ARG A 9 -7.04 -12.80 -13.23
C ARG A 9 -7.27 -11.74 -12.16
N GLN A 10 -7.84 -12.12 -11.02
CA GLN A 10 -8.02 -11.25 -9.85
C GLN A 10 -6.68 -10.87 -9.21
N ILE A 11 -5.74 -11.80 -9.08
CA ILE A 11 -4.39 -11.52 -8.56
C ILE A 11 -3.65 -10.57 -9.51
N ALA A 12 -3.71 -10.80 -10.82
CA ALA A 12 -3.08 -9.92 -11.79
C ALA A 12 -3.67 -8.50 -11.75
N ALA A 13 -5.00 -8.38 -11.72
CA ALA A 13 -5.68 -7.09 -11.62
C ALA A 13 -5.37 -6.36 -10.30
N GLY A 14 -5.40 -7.08 -9.17
CA GLY A 14 -5.08 -6.53 -7.85
C GLY A 14 -3.61 -6.14 -7.71
N GLY A 15 -2.70 -6.93 -8.29
CA GLY A 15 -1.27 -6.64 -8.33
C GLY A 15 -0.95 -5.41 -9.17
N ALA A 16 -1.56 -5.29 -10.36
CA ALA A 16 -1.39 -4.11 -11.21
C ALA A 16 -1.96 -2.84 -10.55
N ALA A 17 -3.15 -2.93 -9.96
CA ALA A 17 -3.74 -1.81 -9.23
C ALA A 17 -2.87 -1.39 -8.03
N GLY A 18 -2.36 -2.36 -7.26
CA GLY A 18 -1.46 -2.09 -6.14
C GLY A 18 -0.13 -1.46 -6.57
N PHE A 19 0.41 -1.87 -7.72
CA PHE A 19 1.62 -1.27 -8.27
C PHE A 19 1.40 0.21 -8.64
N VAL A 20 0.31 0.51 -9.34
CA VAL A 20 -0.05 1.89 -9.71
C VAL A 20 -0.28 2.75 -8.46
N GLU A 21 -0.97 2.21 -7.45
CA GLU A 21 -1.18 2.88 -6.17
C GLU A 21 0.15 3.24 -5.49
N VAL A 22 1.09 2.29 -5.40
CA VAL A 22 2.42 2.55 -4.82
C VAL A 22 3.17 3.60 -5.64
N CYS A 23 3.15 3.53 -6.97
CA CYS A 23 3.82 4.52 -7.82
C CYS A 23 3.27 5.94 -7.64
N LEU A 24 1.98 6.10 -7.34
CA LEU A 24 1.33 7.40 -7.12
C LEU A 24 1.48 7.89 -5.67
N MET A 25 1.40 7.00 -4.68
CA MET A 25 1.45 7.35 -3.26
C MET A 25 2.87 7.51 -2.73
N HIS A 26 3.83 6.73 -3.24
CA HIS A 26 5.22 6.79 -2.78
C HIS A 26 5.86 8.19 -2.82
N PRO A 27 5.74 9.01 -3.89
CA PRO A 27 6.28 10.38 -3.88
C PRO A 27 5.69 11.25 -2.76
N LEU A 28 4.40 11.09 -2.44
CA LEU A 28 3.74 11.81 -1.34
C LEU A 28 4.28 11.36 0.02
N ASP A 29 4.49 10.06 0.21
CA ASP A 29 5.09 9.50 1.43
C ASP A 29 6.53 10.01 1.63
N VAL A 30 7.34 10.08 0.57
CA VAL A 30 8.70 10.62 0.64
C VAL A 30 8.69 12.10 1.03
N VAL A 31 7.79 12.91 0.46
CA VAL A 31 7.70 14.34 0.79
C VAL A 31 7.24 14.54 2.24
N LYS A 32 6.26 13.76 2.69
CA LYS A 32 5.73 13.82 4.06
C LYS A 32 6.78 13.40 5.09
N THR A 33 7.49 12.29 4.86
CA THR A 33 8.54 11.80 5.76
C THR A 33 9.71 12.78 5.84
N ARG A 34 10.14 13.37 4.71
CA ARG A 34 11.17 14.42 4.70
C ARG A 34 10.75 15.68 5.47
N LEU A 35 9.48 16.08 5.37
CA LEU A 35 8.95 17.20 6.15
C LEU A 35 8.94 16.90 7.65
N GLN A 36 8.57 15.68 8.04
CA GLN A 36 8.53 15.25 9.45
C GLN A 36 9.93 15.09 10.07
N LEU A 37 10.90 14.60 9.29
CA LEU A 37 12.28 14.39 9.74
C LEU A 37 13.13 15.67 9.72
N GLY A 38 12.74 16.68 8.95
CA GLY A 38 13.48 17.95 8.81
C GLY A 38 12.61 19.21 8.94
N PRO A 39 11.83 19.39 10.03
CA PRO A 39 10.90 20.50 10.17
C PRO A 39 11.59 21.88 10.16
N THR A 40 12.88 21.94 10.49
CA THR A 40 13.69 23.16 10.48
C THR A 40 14.19 23.56 9.08
N HIS A 41 14.24 22.62 8.13
CA HIS A 41 14.77 22.83 6.78
C HIS A 41 13.68 23.08 5.72
N PHE A 42 12.42 22.83 6.10
CA PHE A 42 11.27 22.79 5.20
C PHE A 42 10.03 23.40 5.88
N SER A 43 9.55 24.56 5.40
CA SER A 43 8.37 25.22 5.96
C SER A 43 7.04 24.69 5.44
N SER A 44 7.01 23.97 4.31
CA SER A 44 5.78 23.52 3.66
C SER A 44 6.02 22.31 2.74
N LEU A 45 4.97 21.51 2.49
CA LEU A 45 5.02 20.37 1.56
C LEU A 45 5.49 20.78 0.16
N SER A 46 5.04 21.95 -0.33
CA SER A 46 5.43 22.49 -1.64
C SER A 46 6.91 22.88 -1.70
N ASP A 47 7.50 23.32 -0.58
CA ASP A 47 8.93 23.66 -0.48
C ASP A 47 9.80 22.39 -0.54
N VAL A 48 9.40 21.34 0.17
CA VAL A 48 10.04 20.01 0.10
C VAL A 48 9.99 19.46 -1.32
N PHE A 49 8.83 19.54 -1.98
CA PHE A 49 8.66 19.05 -3.35
C PHE A 49 9.59 19.80 -4.32
N LYS A 50 9.58 21.14 -4.29
CA LYS A 50 10.44 21.97 -5.15
C LYS A 50 11.93 21.74 -4.90
N LYS A 51 12.37 21.69 -3.64
CA LYS A 51 13.77 21.44 -3.28
C LYS A 51 14.22 20.04 -3.67
N THR A 52 13.37 19.03 -3.46
CA THR A 52 13.67 17.63 -3.84
C THR A 52 13.77 17.50 -5.35
N TYR A 53 12.82 18.06 -6.10
CA TYR A 53 12.88 18.06 -7.57
C TYR A 53 14.12 18.80 -8.10
N LYS A 54 14.50 19.94 -7.51
CA LYS A 54 15.68 20.70 -7.93
C LYS A 54 17.02 20.00 -7.61
N ARG A 55 17.09 19.24 -6.51
CA ARG A 55 18.33 18.56 -6.07
C ARG A 55 18.51 17.15 -6.62
N GLU A 56 17.44 16.38 -6.67
CA GLU A 56 17.48 14.94 -6.96
C GLU A 56 16.64 14.56 -8.20
N GLY A 57 15.88 15.51 -8.77
CA GLY A 57 14.97 15.25 -9.88
C GLY A 57 13.82 14.31 -9.49
N ILE A 58 13.23 13.68 -10.51
CA ILE A 58 12.12 12.73 -10.34
C ILE A 58 12.60 11.46 -9.60
N GLY A 59 13.87 11.05 -9.82
CA GLY A 59 14.45 9.87 -9.16
C GLY A 59 14.52 9.97 -7.64
N GLY A 60 14.62 11.17 -7.08
CA GLY A 60 14.61 11.40 -5.63
C GLY A 60 13.31 10.99 -4.93
N PHE A 61 12.18 11.05 -5.64
CA PHE A 61 10.86 10.68 -5.12
C PHE A 61 10.58 9.17 -5.14
N TYR A 62 11.34 8.41 -5.95
CA TYR A 62 11.21 6.95 -6.07
C TYR A 62 12.33 6.20 -5.32
N LYS A 63 13.20 6.94 -4.62
CA LYS A 63 14.33 6.38 -3.89
C LYS A 63 13.82 5.66 -2.64
N GLY A 64 13.97 4.33 -2.63
CA GLY A 64 13.49 3.49 -1.52
C GLY A 64 12.08 2.94 -1.70
N ILE A 65 11.59 2.80 -2.94
CA ILE A 65 10.29 2.18 -3.24
C ILE A 65 10.23 0.66 -2.96
N PHE A 66 11.36 -0.01 -2.88
CA PHE A 66 11.44 -1.46 -2.59
C PHE A 66 10.91 -1.85 -1.19
N PRO A 67 11.36 -1.23 -0.08
CA PRO A 67 10.85 -1.52 1.26
C PRO A 67 9.32 -1.49 1.40
N PRO A 68 8.58 -0.46 0.93
CA PRO A 68 7.12 -0.46 1.04
C PRO A 68 6.45 -1.54 0.19
N ILE A 69 6.98 -1.85 -1.00
CA ILE A 69 6.48 -2.97 -1.82
C ILE A 69 6.66 -4.30 -1.07
N LEU A 70 7.83 -4.52 -0.50
CA LEU A 70 8.16 -5.74 0.25
C LEU A 70 7.43 -5.85 1.59
N ALA A 71 7.08 -4.73 2.24
CA ALA A 71 6.34 -4.72 3.49
C ALA A 71 4.82 -4.84 3.28
N GLU A 72 4.27 -4.19 2.26
CA GLU A 72 2.83 -4.21 1.99
C GLU A 72 2.36 -5.56 1.44
N THR A 73 3.19 -6.27 0.68
CA THR A 73 2.87 -7.60 0.13
C THR A 73 2.51 -8.63 1.23
N PRO A 74 3.38 -8.93 2.22
CA PRO A 74 3.06 -9.88 3.29
C PRO A 74 1.93 -9.37 4.18
N LYS A 75 1.84 -8.06 4.43
CA LYS A 75 0.77 -7.47 5.24
C LYS A 75 -0.61 -7.66 4.59
N ARG A 76 -0.70 -7.49 3.26
CA ARG A 76 -1.92 -7.78 2.49
C ARG A 76 -2.22 -9.28 2.45
N ALA A 77 -1.20 -10.13 2.29
CA ALA A 77 -1.35 -11.58 2.33
C ALA A 77 -1.92 -12.07 3.67
N THR A 78 -1.38 -11.59 4.80
CA THR A 78 -1.89 -11.91 6.15
C THR A 78 -3.33 -11.43 6.33
N LYS A 79 -3.66 -10.20 5.92
CA LYS A 79 -5.04 -9.69 6.01
C LYS A 79 -6.03 -10.57 5.23
N PHE A 80 -5.71 -10.94 4.00
CA PHE A 80 -6.57 -11.80 3.19
C PHE A 80 -6.71 -13.20 3.78
N PHE A 81 -5.59 -13.80 4.21
CA PHE A 81 -5.60 -15.10 4.87
C PHE A 81 -6.50 -15.09 6.11
N THR A 82 -6.29 -14.13 7.00
CA THR A 82 -7.07 -13.98 8.23
C THR A 82 -8.55 -13.71 7.93
N PHE A 83 -8.86 -12.86 6.95
CA PHE A 83 -10.24 -12.57 6.55
C PHE A 83 -10.98 -13.80 6.00
N GLU A 84 -10.34 -14.60 5.15
CA GLU A 84 -10.89 -15.86 4.64
C GLU A 84 -11.20 -16.85 5.78
N GLN A 85 -10.27 -17.00 6.74
CA GLN A 85 -10.49 -17.87 7.89
C GLN A 85 -11.67 -17.40 8.76
N TYR A 86 -11.76 -16.09 9.04
CA TYR A 86 -12.90 -15.55 9.80
C TYR A 86 -14.21 -15.69 9.05
N LYS A 87 -14.23 -15.46 7.73
CA LYS A 87 -15.44 -15.60 6.93
C LYS A 87 -15.98 -17.03 6.97
N LEU A 88 -15.13 -18.05 6.96
CA LEU A 88 -15.53 -19.45 7.11
C LEU A 88 -16.06 -19.74 8.53
N LEU A 89 -15.42 -19.17 9.55
CA LEU A 89 -15.86 -19.33 10.94
C LEU A 89 -17.24 -18.71 11.20
N PHE A 90 -17.50 -17.52 10.67
CA PHE A 90 -18.77 -16.80 10.82
C PHE A 90 -19.84 -17.19 9.79
N ALA A 91 -19.47 -17.84 8.68
CA ALA A 91 -20.43 -18.43 7.74
C ALA A 91 -20.92 -19.83 8.18
N SER A 92 -20.29 -20.43 9.21
CA SER A 92 -20.84 -21.61 9.88
C SER A 92 -22.13 -21.21 10.61
N PRO A 93 -23.27 -21.91 10.41
CA PRO A 93 -24.61 -21.49 10.84
C PRO A 93 -24.87 -21.52 12.36
N SER A 94 -23.83 -21.46 13.20
CA SER A 94 -23.92 -21.74 14.65
C SER A 94 -23.68 -20.53 15.57
N ILE A 95 -23.59 -19.29 15.07
CA ILE A 95 -23.48 -18.09 15.93
C ILE A 95 -24.61 -17.10 15.61
N PRO A 96 -25.56 -16.86 16.54
CA PRO A 96 -26.68 -15.95 16.31
C PRO A 96 -26.19 -14.50 16.18
N MET A 97 -26.70 -13.83 15.15
CA MET A 97 -26.50 -12.42 14.82
C MET A 97 -27.28 -11.53 15.81
N SER A 98 -26.97 -11.62 17.11
CA SER A 98 -27.60 -10.82 18.16
C SER A 98 -26.61 -10.08 19.04
N VAL A 99 -25.31 -10.10 18.71
CA VAL A 99 -24.25 -9.50 19.54
C VAL A 99 -23.24 -8.67 18.73
N VAL A 100 -23.61 -8.25 17.52
CA VAL A 100 -22.90 -7.20 16.77
C VAL A 100 -23.84 -6.02 16.59
#